data_AF-A0A8H5C983-F1
#
_entry.id   AF-A0A8H5C983-F1
#
_cell.length_a   1.000
_cell.length_b   1.000
_cell.length_c   1.000
_cell.angle_alpha   90.00
_cell.angle_beta   90.00
_cell.angle_gamma   90.00
#
_symmetry.space_group_name_H-M   'P 1'
#
loop_
_entity.id
_entity.type
_entity.pdbx_description
1 polymer ?
#
loop_
_entity_poly.entity_id
_entity_poly.type
_entity_poly.pdbx_seq_one_letter_code
_entity_poly.pdbx_strand_id
1 'polypeptide(L)'
;MCHFWCSNIHDLCPTFYLLPTTNGPTTNDLSLWSSQHTAQLRNSSQRRTSNCRQNLESKMAFTNTGQPPIETIMSLEAAIDTLTTAMTSPLTTNICASRMNAASKRLQHAMFSLGPSASRTARLNFVNSIPQVLRAGMRFLTMKQSREAHVEMVARLVRCRCDEHVQGKGPEAVMHMKRLHALDASESPDVTILRNVVSLRATVNVMIILIKSALSGLTKRTFQTRVPGKAKKDQPWPLSLDDLFPFGMRDSVHGLELWADWEDLNGSLIYELATALGEFYPPFTRALLQPPDYSLVIKKPLAHLTAAMNNYEKTATHPDNWSALLFKEEIKNVFDYLQMFGMQDQPVTSLFFDILGANVAEMTPVFKRLLDLIASICSSGGASMKEEWSDTRFGIKFLLRVANKDFGPGDEFDSEEGLAEEVMQEALGEMAKARKGGCANLRCPQKKDSVNLRLCSKCDLIRYCGPECQKEAWKSLLFPHKPLCSQVHAFKSAVPKETWMSLWNGGSPSAEAFRALRSVRTAGGKAINAEYVSGIGKTLVEMREIKALYDETGNGESEAEFLSKVAGRRMAGRR
;
A
#
# COMPACT_ATOMS: atom_id res chain seq x y z
N MET A 1 -2.89 -0.57 -18.65
CA MET A 1 -1.93 -0.13 -17.61
C MET A 1 -2.58 0.63 -16.46
N CYS A 2 -3.35 1.72 -16.64
CA CYS A 2 -3.91 2.50 -15.50
C CYS A 2 -5.06 1.84 -14.68
N HIS A 3 -5.68 0.75 -15.14
CA HIS A 3 -6.82 0.10 -14.46
C HIS A 3 -6.45 -1.12 -13.57
N PHE A 4 -5.20 -1.59 -13.64
CA PHE A 4 -4.74 -2.87 -13.04
C PHE A 4 -4.76 -2.90 -11.50
N TRP A 5 -4.71 -1.77 -10.77
CA TRP A 5 -4.18 -1.78 -9.39
C TRP A 5 -5.10 -1.29 -8.25
N CYS A 6 -6.42 -1.23 -8.42
CA CYS A 6 -7.34 -0.73 -7.37
C CYS A 6 -7.88 -1.78 -6.38
N SER A 7 -7.42 -3.03 -6.42
CA SER A 7 -7.94 -4.12 -5.58
C SER A 7 -6.89 -4.63 -4.60
N ASN A 8 -6.81 -4.04 -3.40
CA ASN A 8 -6.44 -4.68 -2.12
C ASN A 8 -6.16 -3.60 -1.06
N ILE A 9 -7.21 -3.20 -0.32
CA ILE A 9 -7.09 -2.46 0.94
C ILE A 9 -7.96 -3.18 1.96
N HIS A 10 -7.52 -4.33 2.46
CA HIS A 10 -7.98 -4.90 3.72
C HIS A 10 -6.82 -5.65 4.36
N ASP A 11 -6.75 -5.55 5.69
CA ASP A 11 -5.78 -6.15 6.62
C ASP A 11 -4.48 -5.36 6.90
N LEU A 12 -4.52 -4.56 7.98
CA LEU A 12 -3.31 -4.17 8.73
C LEU A 12 -3.61 -4.17 10.23
N CYS A 13 -3.00 -5.13 10.94
CA CYS A 13 -2.67 -4.99 12.35
C CYS A 13 -1.27 -5.61 12.56
N PRO A 14 -0.20 -4.80 12.72
CA PRO A 14 1.12 -5.35 13.01
C PRO A 14 1.46 -5.22 14.51
N THR A 15 1.83 -6.34 15.12
CA THR A 15 2.59 -6.39 16.37
C THR A 15 4.08 -6.53 15.99
N PHE A 16 4.97 -5.76 16.60
CA PHE A 16 6.35 -5.53 16.13
C PHE A 16 7.38 -6.53 16.70
N TYR A 17 8.31 -7.01 15.85
CA TYR A 17 9.55 -7.72 16.25
C TYR A 17 10.81 -7.09 15.66
N LEU A 18 11.93 -7.33 16.34
CA LEU A 18 13.25 -6.73 16.14
C LEU A 18 14.07 -7.43 15.04
N LEU A 19 14.70 -6.65 14.16
CA LEU A 19 15.68 -7.12 13.17
C LEU A 19 17.10 -7.04 13.74
N PRO A 20 18.02 -7.97 13.40
CA PRO A 20 19.42 -7.90 13.81
C PRO A 20 20.22 -6.93 12.91
N THR A 21 20.98 -6.02 13.51
CA THR A 21 21.95 -5.16 12.81
C THR A 21 23.23 -5.94 12.46
N THR A 22 23.81 -5.69 11.28
CA THR A 22 25.08 -6.30 10.86
C THR A 22 26.00 -5.28 10.18
N ASN A 23 27.25 -5.18 10.67
CA ASN A 23 28.34 -4.46 10.01
C ASN A 23 29.30 -5.45 9.32
N GLY A 24 29.70 -5.14 8.07
CA GLY A 24 30.80 -5.73 7.30
C GLY A 24 31.51 -4.65 6.46
N PRO A 25 32.81 -4.77 6.15
CA PRO A 25 33.70 -3.61 5.99
C PRO A 25 33.90 -3.15 4.55
N THR A 26 34.17 -1.84 4.39
CA THR A 26 34.93 -1.28 3.28
C THR A 26 36.18 -0.57 3.82
N THR A 27 37.33 -0.92 3.25
CA THR A 27 38.68 -0.30 3.37
C THR A 27 38.64 1.16 2.86
N ASN A 28 39.42 2.17 3.28
CA ASN A 28 40.77 2.30 3.87
C ASN A 28 40.88 3.61 4.70
N ASP A 29 41.95 3.68 5.51
CA ASP A 29 42.59 4.84 6.15
C ASP A 29 41.90 5.56 7.32
N LEU A 30 42.24 5.10 8.54
CA LEU A 30 42.98 5.87 9.56
C LEU A 30 43.07 5.00 10.84
N SER A 31 44.15 4.23 10.96
CA SER A 31 44.40 3.34 12.09
C SER A 31 45.47 3.92 13.01
N LEU A 32 45.11 4.11 14.29
CA LEU A 32 45.97 3.84 15.46
C LEU A 32 45.26 4.32 16.74
N TRP A 33 44.06 3.80 17.07
CA TRP A 33 43.52 3.82 18.45
C TRP A 33 42.27 2.94 18.74
N SER A 34 41.99 1.87 17.96
CA SER A 34 40.67 1.16 18.07
C SER A 34 40.71 -0.39 18.04
N SER A 35 41.87 -1.03 17.94
CA SER A 35 41.92 -2.48 17.65
C SER A 35 41.72 -3.41 18.86
N GLN A 36 41.96 -2.99 20.10
CA GLN A 36 41.84 -3.90 21.26
C GLN A 36 40.47 -3.88 21.96
N HIS A 37 39.69 -2.78 21.90
CA HIS A 37 38.37 -2.71 22.52
C HIS A 37 37.23 -3.30 21.66
N THR A 38 37.41 -3.36 20.34
CA THR A 38 36.35 -3.70 19.38
C THR A 38 36.13 -5.22 19.20
N ALA A 39 37.17 -6.04 19.44
CA ALA A 39 37.08 -7.50 19.31
C ALA A 39 36.40 -8.16 20.53
N GLN A 40 36.60 -7.62 21.73
CA GLN A 40 36.03 -8.17 22.96
C GLN A 40 34.52 -7.88 23.09
N LEU A 41 34.03 -6.76 22.53
CA LEU A 41 32.60 -6.41 22.50
C LEU A 41 31.80 -7.24 21.47
N ARG A 42 32.42 -7.68 20.37
CA ARG A 42 31.75 -8.44 19.28
C ARG A 42 31.27 -9.83 19.72
N ASN A 43 32.10 -10.60 20.42
CA ASN A 43 31.72 -11.95 20.86
C ASN A 43 30.70 -11.94 22.02
N SER A 44 30.69 -10.90 22.84
CA SER A 44 29.67 -10.71 23.89
C SER A 44 28.34 -10.16 23.36
N SER A 45 28.34 -9.37 22.27
CA SER A 45 27.12 -8.82 21.66
C SER A 45 26.27 -9.91 20.99
N GLN A 46 26.90 -10.82 20.24
CA GLN A 46 26.19 -11.82 19.42
C GLN A 46 25.50 -12.92 20.24
N ARG A 47 26.05 -13.31 21.40
CA ARG A 47 25.38 -14.24 22.35
C ARG A 47 24.34 -13.56 23.25
N ARG A 48 24.42 -12.24 23.44
CA ARG A 48 23.47 -11.48 24.27
C ARG A 48 22.23 -11.05 23.49
N THR A 49 22.35 -10.79 22.18
CA THR A 49 21.20 -10.43 21.32
C THR A 49 20.25 -11.61 21.10
N SER A 50 20.73 -12.86 20.99
CA SER A 50 19.85 -14.04 20.85
C SER A 50 19.06 -14.34 22.14
N ASN A 51 19.69 -14.23 23.32
CA ASN A 51 19.03 -14.45 24.61
C ASN A 51 18.08 -13.31 25.01
N CYS A 52 18.41 -12.08 24.61
CA CYS A 52 17.52 -10.94 24.82
C CYS A 52 16.27 -11.04 23.95
N ARG A 53 16.42 -11.52 22.71
CA ARG A 53 15.32 -11.77 21.76
C ARG A 53 14.31 -12.78 22.29
N GLN A 54 14.74 -13.94 22.78
CA GLN A 54 13.83 -14.96 23.35
C GLN A 54 13.05 -14.43 24.58
N ASN A 55 13.69 -13.59 25.41
CA ASN A 55 13.02 -12.95 26.55
C ASN A 55 12.01 -11.88 26.12
N LEU A 56 12.29 -11.11 25.06
CA LEU A 56 11.37 -10.11 24.51
C LEU A 56 10.18 -10.75 23.78
N GLU A 57 10.40 -11.82 23.02
CA GLU A 57 9.35 -12.62 22.35
C GLU A 57 8.40 -13.27 23.36
N SER A 58 8.95 -13.87 24.42
CA SER A 58 8.15 -14.43 25.52
C SER A 58 7.34 -13.35 26.28
N LYS A 59 7.91 -12.17 26.51
CA LYS A 59 7.23 -11.06 27.21
C LYS A 59 6.20 -10.33 26.33
N MET A 60 6.43 -10.18 25.02
CA MET A 60 5.48 -9.52 24.09
C MET A 60 4.28 -10.42 23.74
N ALA A 61 4.46 -11.74 23.71
CA ALA A 61 3.32 -12.68 23.62
C ALA A 61 2.43 -12.66 24.88
N PHE A 62 2.98 -12.23 26.03
CA PHE A 62 2.29 -12.22 27.33
C PHE A 62 1.42 -10.97 27.59
N THR A 63 1.42 -9.94 26.72
CA THR A 63 0.79 -8.64 27.04
C THR A 63 -0.71 -8.51 26.77
N ASN A 64 -1.39 -9.52 26.22
CA ASN A 64 -2.78 -9.35 25.78
C ASN A 64 -3.87 -9.54 26.85
N THR A 65 -3.54 -9.97 28.08
CA THR A 65 -4.56 -10.31 29.09
C THR A 65 -4.62 -9.37 30.31
N GLY A 66 -3.98 -8.19 30.28
CA GLY A 66 -4.03 -7.27 31.43
C GLY A 66 -3.56 -5.83 31.22
N GLN A 67 -3.29 -5.40 29.99
CA GLN A 67 -2.97 -3.99 29.76
C GLN A 67 -4.25 -3.13 29.82
N PRO A 68 -4.24 -2.00 30.54
CA PRO A 68 -5.38 -1.10 30.54
C PRO A 68 -5.65 -0.60 29.12
N PRO A 69 -6.92 -0.35 28.73
CA PRO A 69 -7.26 0.05 27.37
C PRO A 69 -6.47 1.31 26.98
N ILE A 70 -5.92 1.35 25.75
CA ILE A 70 -5.05 2.45 25.24
C ILE A 70 -5.70 3.83 25.44
N GLU A 71 -7.03 3.90 25.42
CA GLU A 71 -7.82 5.12 25.68
C GLU A 71 -7.55 5.74 27.06
N THR A 72 -7.14 4.94 28.04
CA THR A 72 -6.78 5.40 29.40
C THR A 72 -5.39 6.01 29.47
N ILE A 73 -4.57 5.82 28.44
CA ILE A 73 -3.18 6.29 28.45
C ILE A 73 -3.12 7.76 28.01
N MET A 74 -3.74 8.12 26.89
CA MET A 74 -3.62 9.48 26.36
C MET A 74 -4.91 9.89 25.65
N SER A 75 -5.39 11.13 25.87
CA SER A 75 -6.49 11.68 25.08
C SER A 75 -6.07 11.82 23.61
N LEU A 76 -7.05 11.90 22.71
CA LEU A 76 -6.76 12.10 21.30
C LEU A 76 -6.08 13.45 21.04
N GLU A 77 -6.51 14.53 21.72
CA GLU A 77 -5.85 15.84 21.57
C GLU A 77 -4.40 15.80 22.09
N ALA A 78 -4.16 15.17 23.24
CA ALA A 78 -2.82 15.05 23.79
C ALA A 78 -1.88 14.24 22.86
N ALA A 79 -2.40 13.22 22.17
CA ALA A 79 -1.65 12.46 21.18
C ALA A 79 -1.30 13.31 19.95
N ILE A 80 -2.27 14.07 19.44
CA ILE A 80 -2.09 15.03 18.34
C ILE A 80 -0.99 16.05 18.70
N ASP A 81 -1.11 16.69 19.87
CA ASP A 81 -0.16 17.71 20.31
C ASP A 81 1.25 17.14 20.54
N THR A 82 1.33 15.94 21.11
CA THR A 82 2.61 15.23 21.33
C THR A 82 3.33 15.00 20.01
N LEU A 83 2.64 14.43 19.01
CA LEU A 83 3.24 14.14 17.71
C LEU A 83 3.59 15.41 16.94
N THR A 84 2.66 16.39 16.90
CA THR A 84 2.91 17.67 16.23
C THR A 84 4.13 18.38 16.83
N THR A 85 4.25 18.42 18.16
CA THR A 85 5.39 19.04 18.85
C THR A 85 6.69 18.31 18.53
N ALA A 86 6.70 16.98 18.66
CA ALA A 86 7.90 16.17 18.46
C ALA A 86 8.41 16.24 17.01
N MET A 87 7.51 16.19 16.03
CA MET A 87 7.87 16.19 14.61
C MET A 87 8.21 17.58 14.07
N THR A 88 7.65 18.65 14.67
CA THR A 88 8.00 20.02 14.28
C THR A 88 9.41 20.39 14.73
N SER A 89 9.83 19.93 15.92
CA SER A 89 11.14 20.27 16.49
C SER A 89 11.82 19.06 17.16
N PRO A 90 12.22 18.04 16.38
CA PRO A 90 12.72 16.77 16.94
C PRO A 90 14.03 16.92 17.72
N LEU A 91 14.80 17.97 17.43
CA LEU A 91 16.07 18.26 18.12
C LEU A 91 15.92 19.07 19.41
N THR A 92 14.79 19.75 19.63
CA THR A 92 14.60 20.60 20.81
C THR A 92 13.56 20.07 21.78
N THR A 93 12.68 19.17 21.34
CA THR A 93 11.68 18.54 22.20
C THR A 93 12.30 17.60 23.24
N ASN A 94 11.59 17.40 24.35
CA ASN A 94 11.84 16.37 25.36
C ASN A 94 10.96 15.11 25.15
N ILE A 95 10.26 15.04 24.01
CA ILE A 95 9.43 13.88 23.66
C ILE A 95 10.32 12.83 22.99
N CYS A 96 10.49 11.68 23.63
CA CYS A 96 11.21 10.55 23.06
C CYS A 96 10.31 9.60 22.26
N ALA A 97 10.94 8.64 21.58
CA ALA A 97 10.30 7.67 20.71
C ALA A 97 9.20 6.83 21.39
N SER A 98 9.36 6.44 22.66
CA SER A 98 8.29 5.68 23.36
C SER A 98 7.02 6.52 23.52
N ARG A 99 7.15 7.82 23.85
CA ARG A 99 6.01 8.74 23.95
C ARG A 99 5.39 9.02 22.58
N MET A 100 6.22 9.18 21.55
CA MET A 100 5.73 9.30 20.17
C MET A 100 4.92 8.05 19.77
N ASN A 101 5.42 6.85 20.10
CA ASN A 101 4.74 5.59 19.80
C ASN A 101 3.42 5.41 20.56
N ALA A 102 3.35 5.84 21.81
CA ALA A 102 2.08 5.83 22.53
C ALA A 102 1.05 6.78 21.91
N ALA A 103 1.48 7.97 21.49
CA ALA A 103 0.62 8.91 20.77
C ALA A 103 0.20 8.36 19.39
N SER A 104 1.11 7.72 18.65
CA SER A 104 0.80 7.11 17.35
C SER A 104 -0.17 5.93 17.49
N LYS A 105 0.01 5.07 18.50
CA LYS A 105 -0.94 4.01 18.85
C LYS A 105 -2.32 4.57 19.20
N ARG A 106 -2.39 5.71 19.90
CA ARG A 106 -3.67 6.37 20.21
C ARG A 106 -4.38 6.88 18.95
N LEU A 107 -3.65 7.46 18.00
CA LEU A 107 -4.19 7.85 16.68
C LEU A 107 -4.66 6.63 15.89
N GLN A 108 -3.84 5.59 15.84
CA GLN A 108 -4.15 4.34 15.15
C GLN A 108 -5.40 3.67 15.74
N HIS A 109 -5.52 3.63 17.08
CA HIS A 109 -6.71 3.16 17.76
C HIS A 109 -7.95 3.99 17.40
N ALA A 110 -7.85 5.32 17.37
CA ALA A 110 -8.98 6.18 16.97
C ALA A 110 -9.43 5.92 15.52
N MET A 111 -8.47 5.63 14.63
CA MET A 111 -8.75 5.27 13.25
C MET A 111 -9.42 3.89 13.15
N PHE A 112 -8.96 2.91 13.94
CA PHE A 112 -9.51 1.56 13.95
C PHE A 112 -10.81 1.41 14.74
N SER A 113 -11.08 2.25 15.73
CA SER A 113 -12.33 2.25 16.49
C SER A 113 -13.54 2.61 15.63
N LEU A 114 -13.32 3.17 14.43
CA LEU A 114 -14.36 3.32 13.42
C LEU A 114 -14.89 1.95 12.95
N GLY A 115 -14.12 0.87 13.13
CA GLY A 115 -14.44 -0.50 12.77
C GLY A 115 -13.86 -0.93 11.41
N PRO A 116 -13.72 -2.25 11.18
CA PRO A 116 -13.29 -2.77 9.87
C PRO A 116 -14.30 -2.44 8.75
N SER A 117 -15.58 -2.28 9.11
CA SER A 117 -16.69 -1.89 8.23
C SER A 117 -16.85 -0.38 8.06
N ALA A 118 -16.04 0.45 8.73
CA ALA A 118 -16.08 1.89 8.51
C ALA A 118 -15.87 2.20 7.02
N SER A 119 -16.74 3.05 6.49
CA SER A 119 -16.60 3.52 5.12
C SER A 119 -15.25 4.20 4.94
N ARG A 120 -14.70 4.11 3.72
CA ARG A 120 -13.51 4.89 3.33
C ARG A 120 -13.65 6.37 3.70
N THR A 121 -14.86 6.93 3.54
CA THR A 121 -15.20 8.30 3.91
C THR A 121 -15.01 8.58 5.41
N ALA A 122 -15.41 7.66 6.30
CA ALA A 122 -15.23 7.86 7.74
C ALA A 122 -13.73 7.91 8.12
N ARG A 123 -12.92 7.03 7.53
CA ARG A 123 -11.46 7.04 7.74
C ARG A 123 -10.82 8.32 7.21
N LEU A 124 -11.23 8.77 6.01
CA LEU A 124 -10.77 10.03 5.43
C LEU A 124 -11.18 11.23 6.29
N ASN A 125 -12.39 11.24 6.83
CA ASN A 125 -12.85 12.31 7.72
C ASN A 125 -12.01 12.39 8.99
N PHE A 126 -11.66 11.24 9.58
CA PHE A 126 -10.75 11.20 10.73
C PHE A 126 -9.38 11.78 10.36
N VAL A 127 -8.76 11.32 9.27
CA VAL A 127 -7.43 11.80 8.84
C VAL A 127 -7.45 13.30 8.52
N ASN A 128 -8.51 13.78 7.86
CA ASN A 128 -8.69 15.20 7.54
C ASN A 128 -8.95 16.07 8.77
N SER A 129 -9.31 15.48 9.92
CA SER A 129 -9.51 16.20 11.19
C SER A 129 -8.21 16.55 11.93
N ILE A 130 -7.05 16.02 11.49
CA ILE A 130 -5.74 16.19 12.16
C ILE A 130 -4.66 16.84 11.27
N PRO A 131 -4.96 17.93 10.53
CA PRO A 131 -4.05 18.46 9.52
C PRO A 131 -2.71 18.98 10.07
N GLN A 132 -2.66 19.40 11.34
CA GLN A 132 -1.43 19.79 12.04
C GLN A 132 -0.44 18.63 12.23
N VAL A 133 -0.94 17.40 12.42
CA VAL A 133 -0.11 16.20 12.54
C VAL A 133 0.45 15.84 11.17
N LEU A 134 -0.37 15.92 10.11
CA LEU A 134 0.06 15.64 8.74
C LEU A 134 1.17 16.60 8.28
N ARG A 135 1.03 17.91 8.53
CA ARG A 135 2.07 18.91 8.23
C ARG A 135 3.37 18.63 8.98
N ALA A 136 3.28 18.37 10.29
CA ALA A 136 4.45 18.10 11.10
C ALA A 136 5.15 16.81 10.66
N GLY A 137 4.38 15.75 10.37
CA GLY A 137 4.88 14.48 9.83
C GLY A 137 5.59 14.64 8.49
N MET A 138 4.98 15.35 7.55
CA MET A 138 5.63 15.62 6.26
C MET A 138 6.91 16.42 6.42
N ARG A 139 6.92 17.46 7.26
CA ARG A 139 8.14 18.21 7.56
C ARG A 139 9.21 17.32 8.17
N PHE A 140 8.87 16.46 9.11
CA PHE A 140 9.80 15.54 9.77
C PHE A 140 10.40 14.52 8.80
N LEU A 141 9.58 13.94 7.92
CA LEU A 141 10.00 12.89 6.98
C LEU A 141 10.77 13.45 5.77
N THR A 142 10.61 14.73 5.46
CA THR A 142 11.26 15.38 4.31
C THR A 142 12.32 16.42 4.70
N MET A 143 12.70 16.49 5.98
CA MET A 143 13.67 17.46 6.48
C MET A 143 15.05 17.22 5.89
N LYS A 144 15.54 18.17 5.10
CA LYS A 144 16.93 18.19 4.65
C LYS A 144 17.87 18.51 5.81
N GLN A 145 18.83 17.63 6.00
CA GLN A 145 19.88 17.73 7.01
C GLN A 145 21.09 16.91 6.58
N SER A 146 22.24 17.05 7.25
CA SER A 146 23.36 16.15 7.02
C SER A 146 23.08 14.76 7.61
N ARG A 147 23.85 13.76 7.19
CA ARG A 147 23.74 12.40 7.75
C ARG A 147 24.03 12.39 9.25
N GLU A 148 25.00 13.18 9.69
CA GLU A 148 25.40 13.31 11.10
C GLU A 148 24.26 13.93 11.92
N ALA A 149 23.63 14.99 11.41
CA ALA A 149 22.49 15.62 12.06
C ALA A 149 21.28 14.68 12.13
N HIS A 150 21.05 13.88 11.09
CA HIS A 150 20.00 12.85 11.08
C HIS A 150 20.26 11.78 12.15
N VAL A 151 21.48 11.26 12.21
CA VAL A 151 21.89 10.27 13.23
C VAL A 151 21.76 10.86 14.64
N GLU A 152 22.16 12.11 14.85
CA GLU A 152 21.99 12.81 16.12
C GLU A 152 20.51 12.95 16.49
N MET A 153 19.66 13.35 15.53
CA MET A 153 18.22 13.48 15.72
C MET A 153 17.60 12.14 16.14
N VAL A 154 17.90 11.05 15.41
CA VAL A 154 17.42 9.71 15.74
C VAL A 154 17.92 9.28 17.11
N ALA A 155 19.23 9.42 17.38
CA ALA A 155 19.85 9.09 18.66
C ALA A 155 19.21 9.85 19.83
N ARG A 156 18.86 11.11 19.63
CA ARG A 156 18.14 11.93 20.61
C ARG A 156 16.73 11.42 20.87
N LEU A 157 15.98 11.10 19.81
CA LEU A 157 14.61 10.61 19.93
C LEU A 157 14.56 9.22 20.60
N VAL A 158 15.50 8.32 20.29
CA VAL A 158 15.51 6.97 20.89
C VAL A 158 16.04 6.95 22.32
N ARG A 159 16.77 7.99 22.76
CA ARG A 159 17.13 8.14 24.18
C ARG A 159 15.95 8.74 24.93
N CYS A 160 15.42 8.00 25.89
CA CYS A 160 14.37 8.54 26.75
C CYS A 160 14.93 9.70 27.59
N ARG A 161 14.36 10.90 27.39
CA ARG A 161 14.63 12.11 28.20
C ARG A 161 13.36 12.62 28.87
N CYS A 162 12.37 11.76 29.02
CA CYS A 162 11.18 12.16 29.74
C CYS A 162 11.58 12.26 31.20
N ASP A 163 11.55 13.48 31.76
CA ASP A 163 11.94 13.70 33.14
C ASP A 163 11.12 12.78 34.05
N GLU A 164 11.76 11.76 34.63
CA GLU A 164 11.16 10.98 35.72
C GLU A 164 10.89 11.87 36.93
N HIS A 165 11.61 12.99 37.01
CA HIS A 165 11.46 14.07 37.97
C HIS A 165 10.58 15.21 37.44
N VAL A 166 9.37 14.93 36.97
CA VAL A 166 8.35 15.99 37.02
C VAL A 166 7.99 16.21 38.49
N GLN A 167 8.85 16.93 39.22
CA GLN A 167 8.59 17.41 40.56
C GLN A 167 7.23 18.12 40.55
N GLY A 168 6.30 17.63 41.38
CA GLY A 168 4.95 18.21 41.50
C GLY A 168 3.86 17.53 40.66
N LYS A 169 4.15 16.50 39.86
CA LYS A 169 3.08 15.64 39.31
C LYS A 169 2.81 14.48 40.27
N GLY A 170 1.53 14.26 40.58
CA GLY A 170 1.11 13.21 41.50
C GLY A 170 1.56 11.80 41.07
N PRO A 171 1.54 10.82 41.99
CA PRO A 171 2.01 9.45 41.77
C PRO A 171 1.39 8.75 40.55
N GLU A 172 0.19 9.16 40.14
CA GLU A 172 -0.48 8.69 38.92
C GLU A 172 0.29 9.03 37.65
N ALA A 173 0.85 10.24 37.54
CA ALA A 173 1.60 10.66 36.36
C ALA A 173 2.94 9.91 36.23
N VAL A 174 3.58 9.60 37.37
CA VAL A 174 4.81 8.81 37.41
C VAL A 174 4.52 7.37 37.01
N MET A 175 3.45 6.76 37.55
CA MET A 175 3.02 5.42 37.12
C MET A 175 2.62 5.40 35.65
N HIS A 176 1.95 6.44 35.17
CA HIS A 176 1.55 6.58 33.78
C HIS A 176 2.77 6.60 32.84
N MET A 177 3.80 7.38 33.18
CA MET A 177 5.06 7.40 32.44
C MET A 177 5.78 6.04 32.49
N LYS A 178 5.82 5.37 33.64
CA LYS A 178 6.39 4.01 33.74
C LYS A 178 5.65 3.01 32.85
N ARG A 179 4.31 3.09 32.77
CA ARG A 179 3.49 2.27 31.85
C ARG A 179 3.77 2.58 30.38
N LEU A 180 3.87 3.86 30.03
CA LEU A 180 4.21 4.32 28.67
C LEU A 180 5.56 3.77 28.21
N HIS A 181 6.52 3.70 29.13
CA HIS A 181 7.84 3.17 28.83
C HIS A 181 7.94 1.66 28.98
N ALA A 182 6.94 0.99 29.60
CA ALA A 182 6.99 -0.44 29.94
C ALA A 182 8.37 -0.88 30.48
N LEU A 183 9.03 0.01 31.22
CA LEU A 183 10.38 -0.24 31.74
C LEU A 183 10.26 -1.18 32.93
N ASP A 184 10.63 -2.44 32.71
CA ASP A 184 11.13 -3.25 33.81
C ASP A 184 12.43 -2.57 34.28
N ALA A 185 12.52 -2.21 35.57
CA ALA A 185 13.71 -1.53 36.12
C ALA A 185 14.99 -2.38 35.96
N SER A 186 14.86 -3.65 35.60
CA SER A 186 15.94 -4.60 35.33
C SER A 186 16.45 -4.61 33.88
N GLU A 187 15.83 -3.87 32.95
CA GLU A 187 16.27 -3.89 31.56
C GLU A 187 17.59 -3.14 31.36
N SER A 188 18.51 -3.77 30.63
CA SER A 188 19.78 -3.11 30.27
C SER A 188 19.55 -1.91 29.35
N PRO A 189 20.44 -0.89 29.36
CA PRO A 189 20.34 0.29 28.50
C PRO A 189 20.20 -0.04 27.00
N ASP A 190 20.90 -1.06 26.51
CA ASP A 190 20.89 -1.48 25.11
C ASP A 190 19.49 -1.94 24.66
N VAL A 191 18.80 -2.67 25.53
CA VAL A 191 17.43 -3.16 25.29
C VAL A 191 16.44 -2.01 25.22
N THR A 192 16.62 -1.02 26.09
CA THR A 192 15.80 0.19 26.09
C THR A 192 15.96 0.98 24.79
N ILE A 193 17.20 1.14 24.30
CA ILE A 193 17.49 1.81 23.03
C ILE A 193 16.82 1.06 21.87
N LEU A 194 17.00 -0.25 21.80
CA LEU A 194 16.46 -1.09 20.74
C LEU A 194 14.92 -1.05 20.69
N ARG A 195 14.26 -1.08 21.84
CA ARG A 195 12.80 -0.91 21.94
C ARG A 195 12.35 0.49 21.51
N ASN A 196 13.14 1.52 21.79
CA ASN A 196 12.84 2.89 21.38
C ASN A 196 13.05 3.10 19.88
N VAL A 197 14.01 2.43 19.27
CA VAL A 197 14.18 2.34 17.82
C VAL A 197 12.91 1.76 17.16
N VAL A 198 12.41 0.62 17.66
CA VAL A 198 11.14 0.04 17.20
C VAL A 198 9.97 1.01 17.38
N SER A 199 9.93 1.70 18.52
CA SER A 199 8.89 2.70 18.81
C SER A 199 8.92 3.87 17.82
N LEU A 200 10.11 4.34 17.45
CA LEU A 200 10.27 5.40 16.45
C LEU A 200 9.84 4.89 15.07
N ARG A 201 10.26 3.69 14.67
CA ARG A 201 9.82 3.06 13.41
C ARG A 201 8.30 2.91 13.34
N ALA A 202 7.67 2.41 14.40
CA ALA A 202 6.22 2.28 14.49
C ALA A 202 5.52 3.64 14.34
N THR A 203 6.08 4.68 14.95
CA THR A 203 5.58 6.06 14.80
C THR A 203 5.67 6.54 13.35
N VAL A 204 6.83 6.35 12.70
CA VAL A 204 7.04 6.72 11.28
C VAL A 204 6.05 5.99 10.38
N ASN A 205 5.83 4.69 10.59
CA ASN A 205 4.84 3.91 9.84
C ASN A 205 3.43 4.51 9.96
N VAL A 206 2.96 4.79 11.18
CA VAL A 206 1.64 5.41 11.40
C VAL A 206 1.54 6.75 10.67
N MET A 207 2.60 7.56 10.67
CA MET A 207 2.60 8.82 9.93
C MET A 207 2.45 8.62 8.42
N ILE A 208 3.18 7.66 7.86
CA ILE A 208 3.11 7.34 6.43
C ILE A 208 1.71 6.85 6.07
N ILE A 209 1.10 5.98 6.89
CA ILE A 209 -0.28 5.52 6.69
C ILE A 209 -1.27 6.70 6.70
N LEU A 210 -1.14 7.63 7.66
CA LEU A 210 -2.01 8.81 7.74
C LEU A 210 -1.84 9.73 6.52
N ILE A 211 -0.61 10.00 6.10
CA ILE A 211 -0.30 10.83 4.91
C ILE A 211 -0.86 10.16 3.65
N LYS A 212 -0.54 8.89 3.41
CA LYS A 212 -1.04 8.11 2.28
C LYS A 212 -2.57 8.08 2.24
N SER A 213 -3.20 7.88 3.40
CA SER A 213 -4.66 7.89 3.51
C SER A 213 -5.23 9.25 3.11
N ALA A 214 -4.66 10.36 3.60
CA ALA A 214 -5.08 11.71 3.22
C ALA A 214 -4.98 11.95 1.71
N LEU A 215 -3.85 11.59 1.11
CA LEU A 215 -3.63 11.76 -0.34
C LEU A 215 -4.55 10.88 -1.18
N SER A 216 -4.84 9.66 -0.72
CA SER A 216 -5.76 8.76 -1.42
C SER A 216 -7.21 9.27 -1.46
N GLY A 217 -7.58 10.22 -0.59
CA GLY A 217 -8.88 10.86 -0.58
C GLY A 217 -9.03 12.01 -1.57
N LEU A 218 -7.96 12.38 -2.28
CA LEU A 218 -7.90 13.54 -3.16
C LEU A 218 -7.78 13.13 -4.63
N THR A 219 -8.28 13.99 -5.52
CA THR A 219 -7.96 13.89 -6.93
C THR A 219 -6.48 14.23 -7.14
N LYS A 220 -5.79 13.49 -8.03
CA LYS A 220 -4.38 13.74 -8.35
C LYS A 220 -4.16 15.21 -8.70
N ARG A 221 -3.11 15.83 -8.15
CA ARG A 221 -2.74 17.25 -8.31
C ARG A 221 -3.75 18.27 -7.77
N THR A 222 -4.83 17.85 -7.12
CA THR A 222 -5.83 18.76 -6.55
C THR A 222 -5.56 18.97 -5.07
N PHE A 223 -5.33 20.23 -4.70
CA PHE A 223 -5.15 20.63 -3.31
C PHE A 223 -6.48 20.98 -2.66
N GLN A 224 -6.51 20.91 -1.33
CA GLN A 224 -7.68 21.31 -0.56
C GLN A 224 -7.89 22.82 -0.62
N THR A 225 -9.15 23.24 -0.65
CA THR A 225 -9.50 24.67 -0.65
C THR A 225 -9.32 25.25 0.74
N ARG A 226 -8.74 26.45 0.80
CA ARG A 226 -8.61 27.21 2.04
C ARG A 226 -9.99 27.53 2.60
N VAL A 227 -10.19 27.28 3.89
CA VAL A 227 -11.41 27.64 4.63
C VAL A 227 -11.23 29.03 5.24
N PRO A 228 -12.01 30.04 4.83
CA PRO A 228 -11.92 31.38 5.41
C PRO A 228 -12.11 31.35 6.94
N GLY A 229 -11.36 32.18 7.67
CA GLY A 229 -11.46 32.29 9.12
C GLY A 229 -10.74 31.21 9.95
N LYS A 230 -10.32 30.08 9.36
CA LYS A 230 -9.51 29.08 10.08
C LYS A 230 -8.03 29.46 10.16
N ALA A 231 -7.41 29.26 11.31
CA ALA A 231 -5.97 29.45 11.48
C ALA A 231 -5.18 28.46 10.60
N LYS A 232 -3.94 28.79 10.21
CA LYS A 232 -3.10 27.96 9.30
C LYS A 232 -3.00 26.50 9.77
N LYS A 233 -2.87 26.27 11.07
CA LYS A 233 -2.77 24.93 11.66
C LYS A 233 -4.05 24.09 11.49
N ASP A 234 -5.21 24.74 11.43
CA ASP A 234 -6.54 24.12 11.35
C ASP A 234 -7.08 24.06 9.91
N GLN A 235 -6.31 24.57 8.94
CA GLN A 235 -6.63 24.44 7.53
C GLN A 235 -6.50 22.98 7.09
N PRO A 236 -7.35 22.49 6.17
CA PRO A 236 -7.24 21.14 5.62
C PRO A 236 -5.85 20.93 4.99
N TRP A 237 -5.37 19.70 4.96
CA TRP A 237 -4.07 19.35 4.37
C TRP A 237 -4.25 18.41 3.18
N PRO A 238 -3.50 18.57 2.07
CA PRO A 238 -2.56 19.65 1.77
C PRO A 238 -3.26 20.86 1.09
N LEU A 239 -2.89 22.09 1.48
CA LEU A 239 -3.37 23.32 0.82
C LEU A 239 -2.55 23.72 -0.42
N SER A 240 -1.28 23.36 -0.45
CA SER A 240 -0.33 23.78 -1.48
C SER A 240 0.85 22.83 -1.56
N LEU A 241 1.76 23.12 -2.48
CA LEU A 241 3.04 22.39 -2.57
C LEU A 241 3.90 22.54 -1.32
N ASP A 242 3.83 23.67 -0.61
CA ASP A 242 4.58 23.87 0.63
C ASP A 242 4.10 22.95 1.77
N ASP A 243 2.84 22.50 1.72
CA ASP A 243 2.30 21.53 2.67
C ASP A 243 2.81 20.10 2.38
N LEU A 244 3.11 19.78 1.10
CA LEU A 244 3.66 18.47 0.68
C LEU A 244 5.19 18.42 0.77
N PHE A 245 5.83 19.49 0.32
CA PHE A 245 7.27 19.62 0.17
C PHE A 245 7.73 20.90 0.87
N PRO A 246 7.70 20.95 2.22
CA PRO A 246 7.98 22.16 2.98
C PRO A 246 9.41 22.71 2.79
N PHE A 247 10.31 21.93 2.20
CA PHE A 247 11.67 22.32 1.86
C PHE A 247 11.91 22.36 0.34
N GLY A 248 10.88 22.17 -0.48
CA GLY A 248 10.97 21.95 -1.91
C GLY A 248 11.28 20.51 -2.29
N MET A 249 10.85 20.09 -3.49
CA MET A 249 10.90 18.68 -3.91
C MET A 249 12.30 18.06 -3.82
N ARG A 250 13.35 18.77 -4.25
CA ARG A 250 14.71 18.24 -4.27
C ARG A 250 15.23 17.96 -2.86
N ASP A 251 15.01 18.89 -1.96
CA ASP A 251 15.45 18.78 -0.56
C ASP A 251 14.61 17.73 0.18
N SER A 252 13.33 17.57 -0.19
CA SER A 252 12.49 16.48 0.30
C SER A 252 13.01 15.11 -0.13
N VAL A 253 13.52 14.94 -1.36
CA VAL A 253 14.16 13.69 -1.80
C VAL A 253 15.36 13.36 -0.91
N HIS A 254 16.21 14.34 -0.62
CA HIS A 254 17.35 14.15 0.30
C HIS A 254 16.89 13.76 1.71
N GLY A 255 15.82 14.38 2.22
CA GLY A 255 15.22 14.02 3.51
C GLY A 255 14.74 12.57 3.55
N LEU A 256 14.02 12.12 2.52
CA LEU A 256 13.57 10.73 2.40
C LEU A 256 14.75 9.76 2.28
N GLU A 257 15.80 10.16 1.55
CA GLU A 257 16.99 9.36 1.35
C GLU A 257 17.70 9.02 2.68
N LEU A 258 17.73 9.95 3.63
CA LEU A 258 18.28 9.72 4.97
C LEU A 258 17.49 8.68 5.75
N TRP A 259 16.16 8.71 5.64
CA TRP A 259 15.29 7.72 6.28
C TRP A 259 15.38 6.35 5.61
N ALA A 260 15.52 6.29 4.28
CA ALA A 260 15.70 5.03 3.55
C ALA A 260 17.04 4.34 3.90
N ASP A 261 18.06 5.13 4.26
CA ASP A 261 19.37 4.66 4.73
C ASP A 261 19.39 4.22 6.19
N TRP A 262 18.36 4.56 6.98
CA TRP A 262 18.37 4.21 8.38
C TRP A 262 18.16 2.70 8.53
N GLU A 263 19.24 1.98 8.86
CA GLU A 263 19.30 0.52 8.94
C GLU A 263 18.14 -0.09 9.73
N ASP A 264 17.69 0.58 10.78
CA ASP A 264 16.62 0.09 11.65
C ASP A 264 15.21 0.39 11.14
N LEU A 265 15.02 1.41 10.28
CA LEU A 265 13.69 1.86 9.87
C LEU A 265 13.01 0.87 8.94
N ASN A 266 13.78 0.01 8.27
CA ASN A 266 13.36 -0.70 7.07
C ASN A 266 12.93 0.32 6.00
N GLY A 267 13.79 0.51 4.99
CA GLY A 267 13.56 1.47 3.91
C GLY A 267 12.25 1.28 3.13
N SER A 268 11.59 0.11 3.22
CA SER A 268 10.31 -0.17 2.55
C SER A 268 9.23 0.87 2.84
N LEU A 269 9.15 1.36 4.09
CA LEU A 269 8.16 2.38 4.48
C LEU A 269 8.37 3.69 3.72
N ILE A 270 9.63 4.06 3.48
CA ILE A 270 9.97 5.30 2.77
C ILE A 270 9.65 5.18 1.29
N TYR A 271 9.85 4.00 0.69
CA TYR A 271 9.40 3.74 -0.68
C TYR A 271 7.87 3.81 -0.79
N GLU A 272 7.12 3.30 0.18
CA GLU A 272 5.66 3.45 0.21
C GLU A 272 5.22 4.93 0.25
N LEU A 273 5.86 5.75 1.09
CA LEU A 273 5.60 7.19 1.14
C LEU A 273 5.97 7.87 -0.19
N ALA A 274 7.13 7.56 -0.75
CA ALA A 274 7.60 8.16 -1.99
C ALA A 274 6.65 7.82 -3.16
N THR A 275 6.13 6.58 -3.21
CA THR A 275 5.09 6.15 -4.14
C THR A 275 3.83 7.00 -3.99
N ALA A 276 3.31 7.14 -2.77
CA ALA A 276 2.09 7.92 -2.53
C ALA A 276 2.25 9.40 -2.95
N LEU A 277 3.43 9.99 -2.68
CA LEU A 277 3.73 11.36 -3.08
C LEU A 277 3.86 11.51 -4.60
N GLY A 278 4.52 10.58 -5.27
CA GLY A 278 4.72 10.62 -6.73
C GLY A 278 3.43 10.34 -7.51
N GLU A 279 2.57 9.45 -7.02
CA GLU A 279 1.24 9.20 -7.59
C GLU A 279 0.32 10.41 -7.44
N PHE A 280 0.36 11.08 -6.29
CA PHE A 280 -0.43 12.29 -6.03
C PHE A 280 0.08 13.49 -6.84
N TYR A 281 1.40 13.69 -6.88
CA TYR A 281 2.05 14.81 -7.56
C TYR A 281 3.16 14.33 -8.52
N PRO A 282 2.80 13.96 -9.77
CA PRO A 282 3.74 13.41 -10.76
C PRO A 282 5.06 14.17 -10.96
N PRO A 283 5.15 15.51 -10.90
CA PRO A 283 6.44 16.20 -10.98
C PRO A 283 7.45 15.76 -9.92
N PHE A 284 7.01 15.24 -8.77
CA PHE A 284 7.88 14.69 -7.75
C PHE A 284 8.61 13.42 -8.21
N THR A 285 8.00 12.60 -9.08
CA THR A 285 8.67 11.40 -9.63
C THR A 285 9.92 11.77 -10.42
N ARG A 286 9.86 12.86 -11.20
CA ARG A 286 11.03 13.41 -11.89
C ARG A 286 12.09 13.92 -10.91
N ALA A 287 11.66 14.47 -9.77
CA ALA A 287 12.57 14.90 -8.72
C ALA A 287 13.23 13.73 -7.99
N LEU A 288 12.72 12.50 -8.07
CA LEU A 288 13.39 11.31 -7.53
C LEU A 288 14.50 10.80 -8.46
N LEU A 289 14.36 11.01 -9.77
CA LEU A 289 15.33 10.63 -10.81
C LEU A 289 16.54 11.60 -10.88
N GLN A 290 17.16 11.95 -9.75
CA GLN A 290 18.27 12.90 -9.74
C GLN A 290 19.62 12.21 -10.06
N PRO A 291 20.43 12.77 -10.97
CA PRO A 291 21.83 12.41 -11.10
C PRO A 291 22.64 12.93 -9.90
N PRO A 292 23.87 12.41 -9.67
CA PRO A 292 24.62 11.51 -10.56
C PRO A 292 24.40 10.01 -10.30
N ASP A 293 23.91 9.64 -9.12
CA ASP A 293 23.97 8.26 -8.66
C ASP A 293 22.62 7.54 -8.59
N TYR A 294 21.52 8.27 -8.82
CA TYR A 294 20.15 7.75 -8.75
C TYR A 294 19.90 6.95 -7.45
N SER A 295 20.49 7.46 -6.36
CA SER A 295 20.64 6.76 -5.07
C SER A 295 19.31 6.18 -4.56
N LEU A 296 18.26 7.02 -4.49
CA LEU A 296 16.95 6.62 -3.99
C LEU A 296 16.11 5.80 -4.98
N VAL A 297 16.51 5.73 -6.25
CA VAL A 297 15.76 5.04 -7.33
C VAL A 297 16.27 3.64 -7.56
N ILE A 298 17.59 3.43 -7.54
CA ILE A 298 18.21 2.14 -7.83
C ILE A 298 18.98 1.62 -6.62
N LYS A 299 20.03 2.32 -6.19
CA LYS A 299 21.02 1.77 -5.24
C LYS A 299 20.39 1.37 -3.91
N LYS A 300 19.61 2.25 -3.29
CA LYS A 300 18.99 1.97 -1.99
C LYS A 300 17.88 0.93 -2.07
N PRO A 301 16.98 0.95 -3.08
CA PRO A 301 16.05 -0.16 -3.28
C PRO A 301 16.76 -1.52 -3.41
N LEU A 302 17.83 -1.62 -4.20
CA LEU A 302 18.58 -2.88 -4.36
C LEU A 302 19.28 -3.32 -3.06
N ALA A 303 19.92 -2.39 -2.34
CA ALA A 303 20.53 -2.66 -1.05
C ALA A 303 19.47 -3.13 -0.03
N HIS A 304 18.30 -2.50 -0.04
CA HIS A 304 17.18 -2.87 0.81
C HIS A 304 16.64 -4.27 0.48
N LEU A 305 16.40 -4.58 -0.79
CA LEU A 305 16.01 -5.94 -1.22
C LEU A 305 17.03 -6.99 -0.81
N THR A 306 18.33 -6.68 -0.93
CA THR A 306 19.42 -7.56 -0.50
C THR A 306 19.38 -7.82 1.01
N ALA A 307 19.17 -6.78 1.81
CA ALA A 307 19.03 -6.90 3.26
C ALA A 307 17.78 -7.70 3.65
N ALA A 308 16.64 -7.45 2.99
CA ALA A 308 15.40 -8.19 3.19
C ALA A 308 15.57 -9.69 2.91
N MET A 309 16.20 -10.05 1.77
CA MET A 309 16.50 -11.46 1.43
C MET A 309 17.43 -12.10 2.46
N ASN A 310 18.50 -11.41 2.87
CA ASN A 310 19.42 -11.90 3.90
C ASN A 310 18.70 -12.15 5.23
N ASN A 311 17.78 -11.28 5.62
CA ASN A 311 17.02 -11.41 6.86
C ASN A 311 16.04 -12.59 6.77
N TYR A 312 15.32 -12.71 5.65
CA TYR A 312 14.40 -13.82 5.43
C TYR A 312 15.12 -15.18 5.48
N GLU A 313 16.24 -15.34 4.77
CA GLU A 313 17.02 -16.58 4.75
C GLU A 313 17.57 -16.94 6.14
N LYS A 314 18.00 -15.96 6.94
CA LYS A 314 18.43 -16.20 8.33
C LYS A 314 17.30 -16.72 9.21
N THR A 315 16.06 -16.30 8.95
CA THR A 315 14.87 -16.75 9.69
C THR A 315 14.23 -18.01 9.08
N ALA A 316 14.61 -18.38 7.85
CA ALA A 316 13.97 -19.45 7.09
C ALA A 316 14.21 -20.87 7.65
N THR A 317 15.06 -21.04 8.67
CA THR A 317 15.15 -22.32 9.41
C THR A 317 13.89 -22.60 10.23
N HIS A 318 13.13 -21.54 10.58
CA HIS A 318 11.83 -21.60 11.21
C HIS A 318 10.93 -20.51 10.61
N PRO A 319 10.54 -20.65 9.32
CA PRO A 319 9.72 -19.64 8.68
C PRO A 319 8.33 -19.75 9.28
N ASP A 320 8.04 -18.91 10.27
CA ASP A 320 6.67 -18.63 10.61
C ASP A 320 6.02 -17.88 9.43
N ASN A 321 4.71 -18.01 9.29
CA ASN A 321 3.95 -17.32 8.24
C ASN A 321 4.16 -15.80 8.29
N TRP A 322 4.57 -15.26 9.44
CA TRP A 322 4.79 -13.85 9.67
C TRP A 322 6.06 -13.32 8.99
N SER A 323 7.18 -14.05 9.08
CA SER A 323 8.43 -13.66 8.42
C SER A 323 8.25 -13.60 6.89
N ALA A 324 7.48 -14.52 6.33
CA ALA A 324 7.12 -14.51 4.92
C ALA A 324 6.22 -13.31 4.56
N LEU A 325 5.27 -12.95 5.42
CA LEU A 325 4.39 -11.79 5.21
C LEU A 325 5.18 -10.47 5.28
N LEU A 326 6.04 -10.29 6.28
CA LEU A 326 6.90 -9.10 6.39
C LEU A 326 7.84 -8.98 5.19
N PHE A 327 8.48 -10.08 4.80
CA PHE A 327 9.33 -10.12 3.62
C PHE A 327 8.52 -9.72 2.38
N LYS A 328 7.33 -10.29 2.19
CA LYS A 328 6.42 -9.92 1.09
C LYS A 328 6.10 -8.44 1.06
N GLU A 329 5.73 -7.84 2.18
CA GLU A 329 5.43 -6.41 2.28
C GLU A 329 6.65 -5.54 1.94
N GLU A 330 7.85 -5.93 2.38
CA GLU A 330 9.09 -5.23 2.03
C GLU A 330 9.36 -5.23 0.52
N ILE A 331 9.26 -6.42 -0.09
CA ILE A 331 9.43 -6.56 -1.54
C ILE A 331 8.36 -5.77 -2.28
N LYS A 332 7.09 -5.92 -1.91
CA LYS A 332 5.96 -5.24 -2.56
C LYS A 332 6.15 -3.73 -2.59
N ASN A 333 6.49 -3.12 -1.46
CA ASN A 333 6.69 -1.67 -1.37
C ASN A 333 7.80 -1.16 -2.30
N VAL A 334 8.89 -1.92 -2.47
CA VAL A 334 9.95 -1.58 -3.43
C VAL A 334 9.44 -1.69 -4.87
N PHE A 335 8.69 -2.73 -5.21
CA PHE A 335 8.20 -2.92 -6.58
C PHE A 335 7.11 -1.92 -6.95
N ASP A 336 6.18 -1.61 -6.04
CA ASP A 336 5.20 -0.54 -6.24
C ASP A 336 5.93 0.80 -6.53
N TYR A 337 7.01 1.07 -5.80
CA TYR A 337 7.85 2.25 -5.98
C TYR A 337 8.57 2.29 -7.34
N LEU A 338 9.21 1.20 -7.74
CA LEU A 338 9.85 1.11 -9.06
C LEU A 338 8.83 1.19 -10.20
N GLN A 339 7.67 0.57 -10.02
CA GLN A 339 6.59 0.56 -10.99
C GLN A 339 5.98 1.94 -11.21
N MET A 340 5.89 2.76 -10.16
CA MET A 340 5.37 4.12 -10.25
C MET A 340 6.06 4.90 -11.38
N PHE A 341 7.36 4.75 -11.58
CA PHE A 341 8.11 5.43 -12.65
C PHE A 341 7.70 4.99 -14.06
N GLY A 342 7.38 3.71 -14.24
CA GLY A 342 6.90 3.17 -15.52
C GLY A 342 5.48 3.63 -15.89
N MET A 343 4.72 4.13 -14.91
CA MET A 343 3.35 4.62 -15.11
C MET A 343 3.26 6.14 -15.32
N GLN A 344 4.39 6.84 -15.42
CA GLN A 344 4.43 8.29 -15.61
C GLN A 344 4.30 8.70 -17.09
N ASP A 345 4.45 10.00 -17.35
CA ASP A 345 4.57 10.50 -18.71
C ASP A 345 5.79 9.91 -19.43
N GLN A 346 5.72 9.85 -20.77
CA GLN A 346 6.77 9.26 -21.61
C GLN A 346 8.19 9.77 -21.28
N PRO A 347 8.43 11.08 -21.01
CA PRO A 347 9.75 11.55 -20.62
C PRO A 347 10.30 10.93 -19.34
N VAL A 348 9.47 10.80 -18.29
CA VAL A 348 9.92 10.20 -17.02
C VAL A 348 10.15 8.70 -17.18
N THR A 349 9.25 8.00 -17.86
CA THR A 349 9.37 6.57 -18.13
C THR A 349 10.63 6.26 -18.95
N SER A 350 10.90 7.02 -20.01
CA SER A 350 12.10 6.86 -20.83
C SER A 350 13.37 7.07 -20.02
N LEU A 351 13.44 8.16 -19.24
CA LEU A 351 14.59 8.44 -18.38
C LEU A 351 14.81 7.31 -17.36
N PHE A 352 13.73 6.81 -16.76
CA PHE A 352 13.82 5.68 -15.84
C PHE A 352 14.37 4.42 -16.53
N PHE A 353 13.92 4.10 -17.74
CA PHE A 353 14.43 2.94 -18.50
C PHE A 353 15.90 3.09 -18.87
N ASP A 354 16.36 4.29 -19.21
CA ASP A 354 17.79 4.57 -19.42
C ASP A 354 18.61 4.34 -18.14
N ILE A 355 18.08 4.76 -16.98
CA ILE A 355 18.70 4.52 -15.67
C ILE A 355 18.76 3.01 -15.38
N LEU A 356 17.70 2.25 -15.64
CA LEU A 356 17.71 0.79 -15.48
C LEU A 356 18.80 0.15 -16.36
N GLY A 357 18.90 0.57 -17.62
CA GLY A 357 19.93 0.09 -18.55
C GLY A 357 21.35 0.39 -18.08
N ALA A 358 21.57 1.58 -17.53
CA ALA A 358 22.87 1.99 -16.99
C ALA A 358 23.28 1.19 -15.73
N ASN A 359 22.31 0.60 -15.00
CA ASN A 359 22.54 -0.12 -13.74
C ASN A 359 22.27 -1.63 -13.84
N VAL A 360 22.11 -2.18 -15.04
CA VAL A 360 21.74 -3.59 -15.26
C VAL A 360 22.68 -4.59 -14.58
N ALA A 361 23.99 -4.28 -14.53
CA ALA A 361 24.99 -5.14 -13.90
C ALA A 361 24.81 -5.27 -12.38
N GLU A 362 24.37 -4.20 -11.71
CA GLU A 362 24.10 -4.19 -10.27
C GLU A 362 22.73 -4.83 -9.95
N MET A 363 21.72 -4.55 -10.79
CA MET A 363 20.35 -5.03 -10.61
C MET A 363 20.21 -6.55 -10.82
N THR A 364 20.85 -7.07 -11.87
CA THR A 364 20.69 -8.46 -12.32
C THR A 364 20.93 -9.50 -11.22
N PRO A 365 22.05 -9.48 -10.46
CA PRO A 365 22.27 -10.47 -9.41
C PRO A 365 21.24 -10.40 -8.28
N VAL A 366 20.82 -9.19 -7.87
CA VAL A 366 19.81 -8.99 -6.82
C VAL A 366 18.45 -9.55 -7.25
N PHE A 367 18.02 -9.23 -8.46
CA PHE A 367 16.74 -9.66 -9.00
C PHE A 367 16.69 -11.15 -9.32
N LYS A 368 17.78 -11.75 -9.82
CA LYS A 368 17.86 -13.21 -10.00
C LYS A 368 17.75 -13.94 -8.67
N ARG A 369 18.51 -13.52 -7.65
CA ARG A 369 18.42 -14.09 -6.31
C ARG A 369 17.00 -13.98 -5.73
N LEU A 370 16.35 -12.83 -5.92
CA LEU A 370 14.98 -12.62 -5.45
C LEU A 370 13.99 -13.57 -6.16
N LEU A 371 14.12 -13.77 -7.47
CA LEU A 371 13.29 -14.74 -8.21
C LEU A 371 13.48 -16.17 -7.71
N ASP A 372 14.73 -16.58 -7.44
CA ASP A 372 15.05 -17.91 -6.93
C ASP A 372 14.45 -18.13 -5.53
N LEU A 373 14.56 -17.11 -4.66
CA LEU A 373 13.98 -17.15 -3.33
C LEU A 373 12.45 -17.23 -3.38
N ILE A 374 11.80 -16.40 -4.21
CA ILE A 374 10.34 -16.44 -4.41
C ILE A 374 9.92 -17.81 -4.96
N ALA A 375 10.66 -18.39 -5.90
CA ALA A 375 10.37 -19.72 -6.43
C ALA A 375 10.44 -20.79 -5.34
N SER A 376 11.43 -20.71 -4.44
CA SER A 376 11.53 -21.58 -3.26
C SER A 376 10.30 -21.44 -2.35
N ILE A 377 9.92 -20.22 -1.98
CA ILE A 377 8.74 -19.91 -1.15
C ILE A 377 7.46 -20.48 -1.78
N CYS A 378 7.29 -20.27 -3.08
CA CYS A 378 6.13 -20.73 -3.85
C CYS A 378 6.05 -22.26 -3.96
N SER A 379 7.19 -22.95 -3.87
CA SER A 379 7.25 -24.41 -3.93
C SER A 379 6.82 -25.03 -2.61
N SER A 380 7.09 -24.36 -1.48
CA SER A 380 6.63 -24.76 -0.14
C SER A 380 5.21 -24.29 0.20
N GLY A 381 4.74 -23.16 -0.34
CA GLY A 381 3.56 -22.42 0.13
C GLY A 381 2.20 -22.75 -0.50
N GLY A 382 2.09 -23.82 -1.30
CA GLY A 382 0.85 -24.18 -2.00
C GLY A 382 0.44 -23.18 -3.10
N ALA A 383 -0.80 -23.28 -3.57
CA ALA A 383 -1.30 -22.47 -4.71
C ALA A 383 -1.51 -20.98 -4.36
N SER A 384 -1.96 -20.68 -3.13
CA SER A 384 -2.20 -19.29 -2.67
C SER A 384 -0.93 -18.45 -2.77
N MET A 385 0.20 -18.97 -2.29
CA MET A 385 1.47 -18.26 -2.35
C MET A 385 1.93 -18.00 -3.79
N LYS A 386 1.67 -18.92 -4.72
CA LYS A 386 2.02 -18.69 -6.15
C LYS A 386 1.26 -17.52 -6.75
N GLU A 387 -0.02 -17.40 -6.43
CA GLU A 387 -0.86 -16.29 -6.86
C GLU A 387 -0.42 -14.98 -6.20
N GLU A 388 -0.10 -15.01 -4.91
CA GLU A 388 0.33 -13.82 -4.17
C GLU A 388 1.66 -13.21 -4.66
N TRP A 389 2.54 -14.00 -5.28
CA TRP A 389 3.85 -13.56 -5.78
C TRP A 389 3.90 -13.38 -7.30
N SER A 390 2.80 -13.61 -8.03
CA SER A 390 2.77 -13.54 -9.50
C SER A 390 3.18 -12.16 -10.01
N ASP A 391 2.59 -11.10 -9.43
CA ASP A 391 2.80 -9.71 -9.82
C ASP A 391 4.24 -9.26 -9.58
N THR A 392 4.80 -9.63 -8.42
CA THR A 392 6.20 -9.33 -8.08
C THR A 392 7.15 -10.01 -9.06
N ARG A 393 6.94 -11.30 -9.36
CA ARG A 393 7.78 -12.04 -10.34
C ARG A 393 7.68 -11.41 -11.72
N PHE A 394 6.48 -11.01 -12.14
CA PHE A 394 6.28 -10.33 -13.41
C PHE A 394 7.03 -9.01 -13.45
N GLY A 395 6.88 -8.18 -12.41
CA GLY A 395 7.60 -6.91 -12.26
C GLY A 395 9.11 -7.07 -12.34
N ILE A 396 9.69 -8.06 -11.63
CA ILE A 396 11.13 -8.35 -11.68
C ILE A 396 11.58 -8.69 -13.11
N LYS A 397 10.88 -9.63 -13.76
CA LYS A 397 11.21 -10.06 -15.13
C LYS A 397 11.11 -8.90 -16.12
N PHE A 398 10.07 -8.09 -15.99
CA PHE A 398 9.88 -6.90 -16.82
C PHE A 398 11.04 -5.91 -16.66
N LEU A 399 11.40 -5.54 -15.42
CA LEU A 399 12.51 -4.62 -15.16
C LEU A 399 13.85 -5.17 -15.67
N LEU A 400 14.10 -6.48 -15.55
CA LEU A 400 15.31 -7.11 -16.12
C LEU A 400 15.35 -7.02 -17.64
N ARG A 401 14.25 -7.25 -18.35
CA ARG A 401 14.19 -7.14 -19.81
C ARG A 401 14.46 -5.70 -20.26
N VAL A 402 13.78 -4.74 -19.63
CA VAL A 402 13.98 -3.31 -19.88
C VAL A 402 15.46 -2.93 -19.69
N ALA A 403 16.05 -3.34 -18.56
CA ALA A 403 17.45 -3.05 -18.26
C ALA A 403 18.43 -3.69 -19.26
N ASN A 404 18.15 -4.91 -19.74
CA ASN A 404 18.99 -5.58 -20.73
C ASN A 404 18.75 -5.10 -22.17
N LYS A 405 17.77 -4.21 -22.41
CA LYS A 405 17.27 -3.86 -23.75
C LYS A 405 16.91 -5.10 -24.59
N ASP A 406 16.51 -6.16 -23.90
CA ASP A 406 16.21 -7.47 -24.48
C ASP A 406 14.74 -7.51 -24.92
N PHE A 407 14.46 -6.77 -25.99
CA PHE A 407 13.18 -6.78 -26.68
C PHE A 407 13.38 -7.50 -28.02
N GLY A 408 13.47 -8.83 -28.00
CA GLY A 408 13.64 -9.62 -29.22
C GLY A 408 12.50 -9.38 -30.22
N PRO A 409 12.76 -9.46 -31.54
CA PRO A 409 11.70 -9.46 -32.54
C PRO A 409 10.88 -10.75 -32.39
N GLY A 410 9.70 -10.64 -31.78
CA GLY A 410 8.88 -11.79 -31.37
C GLY A 410 8.75 -11.94 -29.86
N ASP A 411 9.55 -11.23 -29.08
CA ASP A 411 9.18 -10.79 -27.72
C ASP A 411 8.26 -9.57 -27.82
N GLU A 412 7.25 -9.65 -28.71
CA GLU A 412 5.93 -9.17 -28.32
C GLU A 412 5.72 -9.90 -27.02
N PHE A 413 5.97 -9.19 -25.92
CA PHE A 413 5.72 -9.60 -24.56
C PHE A 413 4.67 -10.74 -24.58
N ASP A 414 4.79 -11.72 -23.69
CA ASP A 414 3.61 -12.44 -23.19
C ASP A 414 2.54 -11.46 -22.58
N SER A 415 2.50 -10.17 -22.95
CA SER A 415 1.57 -9.11 -22.69
C SER A 415 0.48 -9.04 -23.73
N GLU A 416 0.59 -9.52 -24.98
CA GLU A 416 -0.68 -9.66 -25.70
C GLU A 416 -1.50 -10.74 -25.02
N GLU A 417 -0.90 -11.90 -24.72
CA GLU A 417 -1.62 -12.99 -24.07
C GLU A 417 -1.88 -12.72 -22.57
N GLY A 418 -0.93 -12.12 -21.85
CA GLY A 418 -1.04 -11.79 -20.43
C GLY A 418 -1.89 -10.54 -20.14
N LEU A 419 -1.81 -9.48 -20.96
CA LEU A 419 -2.75 -8.35 -20.87
C LEU A 419 -4.13 -8.81 -21.34
N ALA A 420 -4.24 -9.63 -22.39
CA ALA A 420 -5.52 -10.21 -22.79
C ALA A 420 -6.11 -11.07 -21.67
N GLU A 421 -5.28 -11.87 -20.98
CA GLU A 421 -5.71 -12.70 -19.86
C GLU A 421 -6.22 -11.84 -18.69
N GLU A 422 -5.47 -10.81 -18.31
CA GLU A 422 -5.85 -9.89 -17.25
C GLU A 422 -7.13 -9.10 -17.60
N VAL A 423 -7.19 -8.55 -18.82
CA VAL A 423 -8.36 -7.83 -19.33
C VAL A 423 -9.59 -8.75 -19.37
N MET A 424 -9.39 -10.03 -19.74
CA MET A 424 -10.44 -11.03 -19.70
C MET A 424 -10.84 -11.36 -18.25
N GLN A 425 -9.88 -11.41 -17.33
CA GLN A 425 -10.12 -11.69 -15.92
C GLN A 425 -10.91 -10.57 -15.23
N GLU A 426 -10.55 -9.31 -15.49
CA GLU A 426 -11.29 -8.14 -15.02
C GLU A 426 -12.74 -8.19 -15.56
N ALA A 427 -12.90 -8.40 -16.86
CA ALA A 427 -14.22 -8.48 -17.47
C ALA A 427 -15.08 -9.63 -16.93
N LEU A 428 -14.50 -10.81 -16.72
CA LEU A 428 -15.19 -11.94 -16.10
C LEU A 428 -15.52 -11.68 -14.63
N GLY A 429 -14.67 -10.96 -13.90
CA GLY A 429 -14.96 -10.47 -12.56
C GLY A 429 -16.19 -9.55 -12.54
N GLU A 430 -16.28 -8.64 -13.50
CA GLU A 430 -17.44 -7.75 -13.65
C GLU A 430 -18.72 -8.51 -14.06
N MET A 431 -18.59 -9.52 -14.91
CA MET A 431 -19.67 -10.47 -15.20
C MET A 431 -20.14 -11.22 -13.96
N ALA A 432 -19.22 -11.72 -13.13
CA ALA A 432 -19.55 -12.41 -11.88
C ALA A 432 -20.27 -11.49 -10.89
N LYS A 433 -19.83 -10.22 -10.77
CA LYS A 433 -20.51 -9.20 -9.96
C LYS A 433 -21.92 -8.93 -10.49
N ALA A 434 -22.09 -8.74 -11.80
CA ALA A 434 -23.40 -8.52 -12.42
C ALA A 434 -24.35 -9.71 -12.22
N ARG A 435 -23.83 -10.95 -12.29
CA ARG A 435 -24.59 -12.18 -12.03
C ARG A 435 -25.01 -12.33 -10.57
N LYS A 436 -24.33 -11.69 -9.63
CA LYS A 436 -24.67 -11.71 -8.20
C LYS A 436 -25.52 -10.54 -7.74
N GLY A 437 -25.48 -9.43 -8.48
CA GLY A 437 -26.19 -8.21 -8.12
C GLY A 437 -27.71 -8.34 -8.18
N GLY A 438 -28.39 -7.30 -7.71
CA GLY A 438 -29.84 -7.19 -7.71
C GLY A 438 -30.47 -6.98 -9.09
N CYS A 439 -31.71 -6.48 -9.10
CA CYS A 439 -32.45 -6.25 -10.33
C CYS A 439 -31.76 -5.20 -11.20
N ALA A 440 -31.50 -5.55 -12.46
CA ALA A 440 -30.83 -4.68 -13.40
C ALA A 440 -31.76 -3.60 -14.01
N ASN A 441 -33.05 -3.62 -13.69
CA ASN A 441 -33.93 -2.49 -14.01
C ASN A 441 -33.59 -1.31 -13.09
N LEU A 442 -33.21 -0.18 -13.68
CA LEU A 442 -32.87 1.06 -12.97
C LEU A 442 -34.03 1.55 -12.10
N ARG A 443 -35.28 1.38 -12.58
CA ARG A 443 -36.50 1.81 -11.88
C ARG A 443 -37.07 0.77 -10.94
N CYS A 444 -36.35 -0.32 -10.67
CA CYS A 444 -36.87 -1.35 -9.80
C CYS A 444 -36.99 -0.82 -8.36
N PRO A 445 -38.20 -0.82 -7.75
CA PRO A 445 -38.36 -0.37 -6.36
C PRO A 445 -37.72 -1.33 -5.36
N GLN A 446 -37.43 -2.57 -5.77
CA GLN A 446 -36.80 -3.58 -4.95
C GLN A 446 -35.28 -3.38 -4.95
N LYS A 447 -34.79 -2.57 -4.00
CA LYS A 447 -33.36 -2.26 -3.82
C LYS A 447 -32.54 -3.41 -3.22
N LYS A 448 -33.18 -4.51 -2.80
CA LYS A 448 -32.48 -5.61 -2.13
C LYS A 448 -31.88 -6.59 -3.14
N ASP A 449 -30.58 -6.83 -3.00
CA ASP A 449 -29.89 -7.98 -3.58
C ASP A 449 -30.47 -9.27 -2.99
N SER A 450 -31.55 -9.77 -3.58
CA SER A 450 -32.07 -11.08 -3.22
C SER A 450 -31.43 -12.13 -4.13
N VAL A 451 -30.82 -13.15 -3.52
CA VAL A 451 -30.12 -14.24 -4.22
C VAL A 451 -31.05 -15.01 -5.18
N ASN A 452 -32.37 -14.87 -4.99
CA ASN A 452 -33.42 -15.60 -5.70
C ASN A 452 -34.00 -14.88 -6.94
N LEU A 453 -33.42 -13.75 -7.38
CA LEU A 453 -33.88 -13.09 -8.61
C LEU A 453 -33.61 -13.97 -9.84
N ARG A 454 -34.54 -13.96 -10.80
CA ARG A 454 -34.43 -14.77 -12.03
C ARG A 454 -33.35 -14.19 -12.94
N LEU A 455 -32.48 -15.05 -13.45
CA LEU A 455 -31.51 -14.69 -14.50
C LEU A 455 -32.24 -14.58 -15.85
N CYS A 456 -31.73 -13.73 -16.73
CA CYS A 456 -32.20 -13.65 -18.10
C CYS A 456 -32.00 -15.01 -18.78
N SER A 457 -33.07 -15.61 -19.30
CA SER A 457 -33.04 -16.94 -19.92
C SER A 457 -32.08 -17.07 -21.11
N LYS A 458 -31.77 -15.96 -21.80
CA LYS A 458 -30.89 -15.95 -22.98
C LYS A 458 -29.40 -15.86 -22.61
N CYS A 459 -28.99 -14.77 -21.96
CA CYS A 459 -27.58 -14.54 -21.61
C CYS A 459 -27.16 -15.24 -20.31
N ASP A 460 -28.11 -15.59 -19.44
CA ASP A 460 -27.88 -16.18 -18.12
C ASP A 460 -26.98 -15.34 -17.21
N LEU A 461 -26.82 -14.03 -17.49
CA LEU A 461 -25.91 -13.18 -16.73
C LEU A 461 -26.64 -12.14 -15.86
N ILE A 462 -27.64 -11.45 -16.42
CA ILE A 462 -28.30 -10.33 -15.75
C ILE A 462 -29.55 -10.78 -15.00
N ARG A 463 -29.80 -10.25 -13.79
CA ARG A 463 -30.95 -10.59 -12.94
C ARG A 463 -32.11 -9.60 -13.00
N TYR A 464 -33.31 -10.13 -12.83
CA TYR A 464 -34.56 -9.38 -12.77
C TYR A 464 -35.51 -9.93 -11.70
N CYS A 465 -36.26 -9.02 -11.05
CA CYS A 465 -37.37 -9.39 -10.15
C CYS A 465 -38.51 -10.11 -10.88
N GLY A 466 -38.70 -9.83 -12.17
CA GLY A 466 -39.72 -10.46 -12.98
C GLY A 466 -39.66 -10.03 -14.45
N PRO A 467 -40.56 -10.57 -15.29
CA PRO A 467 -40.60 -10.30 -16.72
C PRO A 467 -40.84 -8.82 -17.06
N GLU A 468 -41.53 -8.08 -16.22
CA GLU A 468 -41.79 -6.64 -16.40
C GLU A 468 -40.50 -5.83 -16.30
N CYS A 469 -39.74 -6.01 -15.21
CA CYS A 469 -38.43 -5.38 -15.04
C CYS A 469 -37.46 -5.76 -16.17
N GLN A 470 -37.52 -6.99 -16.68
CA GLN A 470 -36.72 -7.41 -17.83
C GLN A 470 -37.13 -6.65 -19.10
N LYS A 471 -38.44 -6.51 -19.38
CA LYS A 471 -38.95 -5.78 -20.54
C LYS A 471 -38.61 -4.29 -20.48
N GLU A 472 -38.68 -3.67 -19.31
CA GLU A 472 -38.31 -2.27 -19.10
C GLU A 472 -36.81 -2.04 -19.28
N ALA A 473 -35.97 -2.85 -18.63
CA ALA A 473 -34.53 -2.78 -18.80
C ALA A 473 -34.12 -3.05 -20.25
N TRP A 474 -34.85 -3.86 -21.02
CA TRP A 474 -34.59 -4.06 -22.44
C TRP A 474 -34.85 -2.82 -23.30
N LYS A 475 -35.77 -1.95 -22.87
CA LYS A 475 -36.14 -0.72 -23.59
C LYS A 475 -35.39 0.52 -23.10
N SER A 476 -34.73 0.44 -21.94
CA SER A 476 -34.02 1.58 -21.37
C SER A 476 -32.90 2.06 -22.30
N LEU A 477 -32.82 3.37 -22.47
CA LEU A 477 -31.76 4.04 -23.21
C LEU A 477 -30.48 4.14 -22.38
N LEU A 478 -30.63 4.24 -21.06
CA LEU A 478 -29.52 4.24 -20.09
C LEU A 478 -28.90 2.86 -19.90
N PHE A 479 -29.73 1.82 -20.02
CA PHE A 479 -29.36 0.45 -19.68
C PHE A 479 -29.79 -0.52 -20.79
N PRO A 480 -29.26 -0.43 -22.02
CA PRO A 480 -29.73 -1.25 -23.13
C PRO A 480 -29.24 -2.69 -22.96
N HIS A 481 -29.93 -3.49 -22.16
CA HIS A 481 -29.57 -4.90 -21.97
C HIS A 481 -29.68 -5.68 -23.28
N LYS A 482 -30.54 -5.30 -24.23
CA LYS A 482 -30.72 -6.06 -25.48
C LYS A 482 -29.42 -6.23 -26.30
N PRO A 483 -28.65 -5.18 -26.61
CA PRO A 483 -27.30 -5.29 -27.20
C PRO A 483 -26.36 -6.18 -26.37
N LEU A 484 -26.24 -5.91 -25.08
CA LEU A 484 -25.35 -6.66 -24.18
C LEU A 484 -25.74 -8.14 -24.07
N CYS A 485 -27.03 -8.44 -24.01
CA CYS A 485 -27.59 -9.79 -23.94
C CYS A 485 -27.17 -10.62 -25.14
N SER A 486 -27.17 -10.01 -26.33
CA SER A 486 -26.71 -10.67 -27.56
C SER A 486 -25.20 -10.93 -27.50
N GLN A 487 -24.42 -9.99 -26.98
CA GLN A 487 -22.97 -10.17 -26.84
C GLN A 487 -22.61 -11.28 -25.86
N VAL A 488 -23.20 -11.23 -24.66
CA VAL A 488 -23.01 -12.24 -23.62
C VAL A 488 -23.50 -13.60 -24.07
N HIS A 489 -24.61 -13.67 -24.81
CA HIS A 489 -25.11 -14.93 -25.35
C HIS A 489 -24.15 -15.53 -26.39
N ALA A 490 -23.60 -14.71 -27.29
CA ALA A 490 -22.60 -15.19 -28.24
C ALA A 490 -21.34 -15.70 -27.53
N PHE A 491 -20.87 -14.98 -26.50
CA PHE A 491 -19.77 -15.44 -25.66
C PHE A 491 -20.11 -16.76 -24.94
N LYS A 492 -21.27 -16.85 -24.30
CA LYS A 492 -21.77 -18.07 -23.65
C LYS A 492 -21.83 -19.26 -24.61
N SER A 493 -22.29 -19.06 -25.84
CA SER A 493 -22.36 -20.11 -26.85
C SER A 493 -21.00 -20.56 -27.37
N ALA A 494 -19.98 -19.70 -27.28
CA ALA A 494 -18.60 -20.04 -27.63
C ALA A 494 -17.85 -20.80 -26.51
N VAL A 495 -18.41 -20.83 -25.29
CA VAL A 495 -17.81 -21.48 -24.12
C VAL A 495 -18.52 -22.80 -23.84
N PRO A 496 -17.82 -23.94 -23.63
CA PRO A 496 -18.44 -25.20 -23.25
C PRO A 496 -19.34 -25.01 -22.02
N LYS A 497 -20.49 -25.70 -22.00
CA LYS A 497 -21.52 -25.51 -20.97
C LYS A 497 -20.98 -25.69 -19.55
N GLU A 498 -20.11 -26.68 -19.35
CA GLU A 498 -19.49 -27.02 -18.07
C GLU A 498 -18.55 -25.90 -17.61
N THR A 499 -17.76 -25.35 -18.54
CA THR A 499 -16.88 -24.19 -18.30
C THR A 499 -17.70 -22.94 -18.00
N TRP A 500 -18.77 -22.69 -18.75
CA TRP A 500 -19.66 -21.57 -18.47
C TRP A 500 -20.25 -21.65 -17.07
N MET A 501 -20.70 -22.82 -16.63
CA MET A 501 -21.27 -22.99 -15.28
C MET A 501 -20.20 -22.84 -14.19
N SER A 502 -18.97 -23.30 -14.40
CA SER A 502 -17.90 -23.22 -13.40
C SER A 502 -17.41 -21.80 -13.14
N LEU A 503 -17.49 -20.89 -14.14
CA LEU A 503 -17.14 -19.47 -13.98
C LEU A 503 -17.89 -18.77 -12.84
N TRP A 504 -19.06 -19.29 -12.43
CA TRP A 504 -19.95 -18.61 -11.49
C TRP A 504 -20.02 -19.25 -10.10
N ASN A 505 -19.39 -20.40 -9.89
CA ASN A 505 -19.59 -21.22 -8.67
C ASN A 505 -18.79 -20.78 -7.42
N GLY A 506 -17.77 -19.92 -7.56
CA GLY A 506 -16.88 -19.51 -6.46
C GLY A 506 -16.91 -18.03 -6.11
N GLY A 507 -17.79 -17.28 -6.76
CA GLY A 507 -17.95 -15.86 -6.52
C GLY A 507 -16.94 -14.91 -7.15
N SER A 508 -15.79 -15.45 -7.53
CA SER A 508 -14.92 -15.01 -8.60
C SER A 508 -14.70 -16.22 -9.52
N PRO A 509 -14.43 -16.03 -10.83
CA PRO A 509 -14.10 -17.15 -11.69
C PRO A 509 -12.80 -17.82 -11.19
N SER A 510 -12.81 -19.14 -11.01
CA SER A 510 -11.65 -19.87 -10.48
C SER A 510 -10.51 -19.92 -11.51
N ALA A 511 -9.27 -20.01 -11.04
CA ALA A 511 -8.11 -20.22 -11.92
C ALA A 511 -8.25 -21.47 -12.82
N GLU A 512 -9.04 -22.47 -12.38
CA GLU A 512 -9.41 -23.64 -13.20
C GLU A 512 -10.37 -23.28 -14.33
N ALA A 513 -11.38 -22.45 -14.08
CA ALA A 513 -12.30 -21.99 -15.11
C ALA A 513 -11.58 -21.13 -16.17
N PHE A 514 -10.59 -20.33 -15.76
CA PHE A 514 -9.71 -19.62 -16.70
C PHE A 514 -8.86 -20.56 -17.54
N ARG A 515 -8.25 -21.58 -16.93
CA ARG A 515 -7.50 -22.62 -17.67
C ARG A 515 -8.40 -23.35 -18.66
N ALA A 516 -9.64 -23.65 -18.28
CA ALA A 516 -10.64 -24.23 -19.17
C ALA A 516 -10.95 -23.29 -20.36
N LEU A 517 -11.18 -22.00 -20.13
CA LEU A 517 -11.37 -21.01 -21.20
C LEU A 517 -10.16 -20.93 -22.16
N ARG A 518 -8.93 -21.05 -21.63
CA ARG A 518 -7.72 -21.13 -22.47
C ARG A 518 -7.69 -22.39 -23.33
N SER A 519 -8.04 -23.55 -22.77
CA SER A 519 -8.06 -24.82 -23.52
C SER A 519 -9.08 -24.82 -24.68
N VAL A 520 -10.15 -24.03 -24.56
CA VAL A 520 -11.14 -23.84 -25.64
C VAL A 520 -10.52 -23.10 -26.84
N ARG A 521 -9.55 -22.21 -26.60
CA ARG A 521 -8.82 -21.47 -27.65
C ARG A 521 -8.07 -22.41 -28.58
N THR A 522 -7.53 -23.52 -28.06
CA THR A 522 -6.62 -24.41 -28.79
C THR A 522 -7.32 -25.55 -29.53
N ALA A 523 -8.58 -25.87 -29.19
CA ALA A 523 -9.18 -27.16 -29.54
C ALA A 523 -10.08 -27.21 -30.81
N GLY A 524 -10.45 -26.09 -31.46
CA GLY A 524 -11.22 -26.22 -32.72
C GLY A 524 -12.14 -25.10 -33.21
N GLY A 525 -11.74 -23.82 -33.15
CA GLY A 525 -12.37 -22.78 -33.97
C GLY A 525 -12.84 -21.54 -33.22
N LYS A 526 -12.47 -20.38 -33.79
CA LYS A 526 -12.67 -19.00 -33.29
C LYS A 526 -12.21 -18.79 -31.85
N ALA A 527 -10.95 -18.36 -31.73
CA ALA A 527 -10.42 -17.84 -30.47
C ALA A 527 -11.40 -16.84 -29.85
N ILE A 528 -11.70 -17.01 -28.56
CA ILE A 528 -12.45 -16.03 -27.77
C ILE A 528 -11.66 -14.73 -27.83
N ASN A 529 -12.22 -13.71 -28.49
CA ASN A 529 -11.59 -12.42 -28.61
C ASN A 529 -11.59 -11.72 -27.24
N ALA A 530 -10.42 -11.48 -26.66
CA ALA A 530 -10.29 -10.84 -25.35
C ALA A 530 -10.84 -9.40 -25.33
N GLU A 531 -10.70 -8.67 -26.43
CA GLU A 531 -11.30 -7.34 -26.60
C GLU A 531 -12.83 -7.41 -26.57
N TYR A 532 -13.41 -8.48 -27.12
CA TYR A 532 -14.85 -8.71 -27.07
C TYR A 532 -15.35 -8.95 -25.64
N VAL A 533 -14.66 -9.80 -24.88
CA VAL A 533 -14.98 -10.05 -23.46
C VAL A 533 -14.76 -8.77 -22.64
N SER A 534 -13.69 -8.03 -22.91
CA SER A 534 -13.42 -6.70 -22.33
C SER A 534 -14.58 -5.73 -22.54
N GLY A 535 -15.13 -5.68 -23.75
CA GLY A 535 -16.28 -4.83 -24.08
C GLY A 535 -17.52 -5.16 -23.24
N ILE A 536 -17.77 -6.44 -22.97
CA ILE A 536 -18.84 -6.88 -22.06
C ILE A 536 -18.56 -6.34 -20.65
N GLY A 537 -17.34 -6.55 -20.12
CA GLY A 537 -16.94 -6.09 -18.79
C GLY A 537 -17.09 -4.58 -18.61
N LYS A 538 -16.58 -3.78 -19.56
CA LYS A 538 -16.72 -2.31 -19.55
C LYS A 538 -18.18 -1.87 -19.54
N THR A 539 -19.02 -2.50 -20.36
CA THR A 539 -20.46 -2.21 -20.38
C THR A 539 -21.11 -2.46 -19.02
N LEU A 540 -20.72 -3.54 -18.33
CA LEU A 540 -21.24 -3.87 -16.99
C LEU A 540 -20.78 -2.90 -15.90
N VAL A 541 -19.54 -2.40 -15.98
CA VAL A 541 -19.03 -1.35 -15.09
C VAL A 541 -19.85 -0.07 -15.27
N GLU A 542 -20.00 0.40 -16.50
CA GLU A 542 -20.79 1.60 -16.81
C GLU A 542 -22.24 1.46 -16.32
N MET A 543 -22.83 0.29 -16.55
CA MET A 543 -24.16 -0.08 -16.07
C MET A 543 -24.31 0.05 -14.55
N ARG A 544 -23.32 -0.44 -13.79
CA ARG A 544 -23.31 -0.36 -12.33
C ARG A 544 -23.15 1.07 -11.83
N GLU A 545 -22.27 1.85 -12.45
CA GLU A 545 -22.06 3.26 -12.12
C GLU A 545 -23.31 4.10 -12.37
N ILE A 546 -23.98 3.88 -13.51
CA ILE A 546 -25.26 4.52 -13.83
C ILE A 546 -26.33 4.16 -12.80
N LYS A 547 -26.41 2.90 -12.39
CA LYS A 547 -27.36 2.45 -11.36
C LYS A 547 -27.08 3.10 -10.01
N ALA A 548 -25.83 3.12 -9.56
CA ALA A 548 -25.44 3.77 -8.31
C ALA A 548 -25.81 5.26 -8.31
N LEU A 549 -25.55 5.96 -9.42
CA LEU A 549 -25.94 7.37 -9.57
C LEU A 549 -27.47 7.54 -9.55
N TYR A 550 -28.22 6.65 -10.21
CA TYR A 550 -29.68 6.67 -10.19
C TYR A 550 -30.23 6.43 -8.78
N ASP A 551 -29.64 5.52 -8.02
CA ASP A 551 -30.02 5.25 -6.63
C ASP A 551 -29.76 6.44 -5.69
N GLU A 552 -28.74 7.27 -5.99
CA GLU A 552 -28.39 8.48 -5.26
C GLU A 552 -29.28 9.68 -5.61
N THR A 553 -29.57 9.91 -6.89
CA THR A 553 -30.18 11.17 -7.36
C THR A 553 -31.50 11.02 -8.10
N GLY A 554 -31.80 9.82 -8.61
CA GLY A 554 -32.78 9.60 -9.68
C GLY A 554 -34.22 9.32 -9.24
N ASN A 555 -34.53 9.35 -7.95
CA ASN A 555 -35.90 9.15 -7.46
C ASN A 555 -36.78 10.37 -7.82
N GLY A 556 -37.39 10.34 -9.00
CA GLY A 556 -38.36 11.34 -9.48
C GLY A 556 -38.01 12.01 -10.82
N GLU A 557 -36.80 11.81 -11.33
CA GLU A 557 -36.36 12.44 -12.57
C GLU A 557 -36.78 11.65 -13.82
N SER A 558 -37.06 12.36 -14.90
CA SER A 558 -37.30 11.73 -16.20
C SER A 558 -36.02 11.07 -16.74
N GLU A 559 -36.16 10.00 -17.55
CA GLU A 559 -34.98 9.31 -18.13
C GLU A 559 -34.14 10.25 -19.00
N ALA A 560 -34.76 11.19 -19.71
CA ALA A 560 -34.08 12.18 -20.53
C ALA A 560 -33.25 13.17 -19.70
N GLU A 561 -33.78 13.61 -18.56
CA GLU A 561 -33.06 14.51 -17.65
C GLU A 561 -31.87 13.82 -17.00
N PHE A 562 -32.06 12.58 -16.54
CA PHE A 562 -30.97 11.78 -15.98
C PHE A 562 -29.90 11.47 -17.04
N LEU A 563 -30.29 11.15 -18.28
CA LEU A 563 -29.36 10.99 -19.41
C LEU A 563 -28.49 12.24 -19.64
N SER A 564 -29.09 13.42 -19.57
CA SER A 564 -28.35 14.69 -19.69
C SER A 564 -27.29 14.84 -18.59
N LYS A 565 -27.61 14.45 -17.35
CA LYS A 565 -26.67 14.46 -16.22
C LYS A 565 -25.54 13.45 -16.39
N VAL A 566 -25.85 12.22 -16.80
CA VAL A 566 -24.83 11.19 -17.08
C VAL A 566 -23.92 11.64 -18.21
N ALA A 567 -24.47 12.20 -19.29
CA ALA A 567 -23.68 12.75 -20.40
C ALA A 567 -22.77 13.89 -19.94
N GLY A 568 -23.28 14.81 -19.10
CA GLY A 568 -22.49 15.88 -18.49
C GLY A 568 -21.31 15.35 -17.66
N ARG A 569 -21.54 14.32 -16.83
CA ARG A 569 -20.46 13.68 -16.04
C ARG A 569 -19.43 12.96 -16.92
N ARG A 570 -19.87 12.26 -17.97
CA ARG A 570 -18.97 11.59 -18.93
C ARG A 570 -18.06 12.59 -19.64
N MET A 571 -18.61 13.73 -20.02
CA MET A 571 -17.84 14.80 -20.66
C MET A 571 -16.86 15.48 -19.69
N ALA A 572 -17.24 15.59 -18.41
CA ALA A 572 -16.37 16.13 -17.37
C ALA A 572 -15.22 15.19 -16.99
N GLY A 573 -15.44 13.88 -16.97
CA GLY A 573 -14.40 12.89 -16.63
C GLY A 573 -13.41 12.57 -17.76
N ARG A 574 -13.69 12.97 -19.00
CA ARG A 574 -12.78 12.83 -20.16
C ARG A 574 -11.86 14.04 -20.36
N ARG A 575 -12.10 15.15 -19.65
CA ARG A 575 -11.22 16.33 -19.61
C ARG A 575 -10.29 16.21 -18.40
#